data_AF-A0A1K2H8I4-F1
#
_entry.id   AF-A0A1K2H8I4-F1
#
_cell.length_a   1.000
_cell.length_b   1.000
_cell.length_c   1.000
_cell.angle_alpha   90.00
_cell.angle_beta   90.00
_cell.angle_gamma   90.00
#
_symmetry.space_group_name_H-M   'P 1'
#
loop_
_entity.id
_entity.type
_entity.pdbx_description
1 polymer ?
#
loop_
_entity_poly.entity_id
_entity_poly.type
_entity_poly.pdbx_seq_one_letter_code
_entity_poly.pdbx_strand_id
1 'polypeptide(L)'
;MSNLKNFNNIYANLAESAYNTRPKNFPPFAKNREFKEINYSQDETYRGELTKGGKNLPNKGVVYLQPDKTLHAEPIKSTYSVPKVNGGYEQVPYDTLKTYQKGLLTDEKAGFNAYFVTDTAKLDETTRQTYLTIRGSDGASISSLNDWVSNDANFALTNTYIPQAKLANLALQEKIKELNAKAPNAVLNVTGHSLGTMVSAQAVAKLYQDDMKAFDKIGKVVLFDGPDVTKSLKKMGLSDKEIQRIGEKVTYYVNPFDIVSMLNRTEPLEKQFGKVNIIVPLHFNSTFDGQSSHDFGEFQLDAHGNPLVASKSFHPELLEAGEKLAKLIDKTISTLSVSVSITGLAGAIAGGITGLIALGLTAVQAKELYDSYQNIIQVAKKKSKAWNTAHIPDYQNRIRSATGAQKIELRAELLQSVAQDAVFQSEDMAIEVKTMVDEAKEKVQQTINETHQAVGNIVQYLDYWEVNNLLSEFNLSQFWDTGNEEEIRSKTDHYQKEMEHFATTLMKVSQNIQEVDAQGAVGFSKLM
;
A
#
# COMPACT_ATOMS: atom_id res chain seq x y z
N MET A 1 1.63 -0.45 7.40
CA MET A 1 2.32 -0.85 6.17
C MET A 1 3.62 -1.57 6.44
N SER A 2 3.82 -2.71 5.78
CA SER A 2 5.09 -3.42 5.63
C SER A 2 6.00 -2.74 4.60
N ASN A 3 7.31 -3.00 4.67
CA ASN A 3 8.30 -2.37 3.79
C ASN A 3 8.55 -3.19 2.50
N LEU A 4 9.09 -2.55 1.48
CA LEU A 4 9.70 -3.21 0.33
C LEU A 4 10.69 -4.29 0.81
N LYS A 5 10.65 -5.46 0.19
CA LYS A 5 11.60 -6.55 0.49
C LYS A 5 13.00 -6.28 -0.04
N ASN A 6 13.12 -5.43 -1.07
CA ASN A 6 14.38 -4.98 -1.64
C ASN A 6 14.20 -3.64 -2.37
N PHE A 7 15.33 -2.99 -2.68
CA PHE A 7 15.35 -1.70 -3.35
C PHE A 7 15.54 -1.77 -4.88
N ASN A 8 15.09 -2.83 -5.58
CA ASN A 8 15.35 -2.96 -7.03
C ASN A 8 14.56 -1.99 -7.92
N ASN A 9 13.53 -1.29 -7.41
CA ASN A 9 12.73 -0.34 -8.18
C ASN A 9 12.89 1.09 -7.66
N ILE A 10 13.58 1.96 -8.41
CA ILE A 10 13.83 3.33 -7.95
C ILE A 10 12.54 4.12 -7.64
N TYR A 11 11.45 3.94 -8.40
CA TYR A 11 10.22 4.66 -8.14
C TYR A 11 9.54 4.21 -6.85
N ALA A 12 9.46 2.90 -6.61
CA ALA A 12 8.93 2.35 -5.36
C ALA A 12 9.79 2.77 -4.16
N ASN A 13 11.11 2.71 -4.30
CA ASN A 13 12.06 3.13 -3.26
C ASN A 13 11.80 4.58 -2.82
N LEU A 14 11.68 5.48 -3.80
CA LEU A 14 11.44 6.89 -3.56
C LEU A 14 10.05 7.10 -2.94
N ALA A 15 9.01 6.45 -3.46
CA ALA A 15 7.65 6.52 -2.92
C ALA A 15 7.57 6.05 -1.46
N GLU A 16 8.26 4.95 -1.11
CA GLU A 16 8.36 4.46 0.26
C GLU A 16 9.13 5.45 1.15
N SER A 17 10.26 5.97 0.67
CA SER A 17 11.11 6.89 1.42
C SER A 17 10.42 8.22 1.75
N ALA A 18 9.33 8.57 1.07
CA ALA A 18 8.55 9.76 1.41
C ALA A 18 7.94 9.70 2.83
N TYR A 19 7.72 8.52 3.40
CA TYR A 19 7.01 8.34 4.66
C TYR A 19 7.92 8.39 5.90
N ASN A 20 7.39 8.85 7.04
CA ASN A 20 8.15 9.09 8.26
C ASN A 20 8.77 7.84 8.91
N THR A 21 8.19 6.66 8.69
CA THR A 21 8.55 5.44 9.42
C THR A 21 8.97 4.32 8.49
N ARG A 22 9.80 4.65 7.51
CA ARG A 22 10.29 3.73 6.48
C ARG A 22 11.82 3.69 6.40
N PRO A 23 12.37 2.60 5.85
CA PRO A 23 13.77 2.56 5.43
C PRO A 23 14.14 3.79 4.59
N LYS A 24 15.33 4.37 4.82
CA LYS A 24 15.89 5.47 4.02
C LYS A 24 14.96 6.69 3.82
N ASN A 25 14.15 6.98 4.84
CA ASN A 25 13.14 8.02 4.80
C ASN A 25 13.69 9.45 4.59
N PHE A 26 12.94 10.26 3.84
CA PHE A 26 13.25 11.65 3.53
C PHE A 26 12.86 12.68 4.60
N PRO A 27 11.71 12.56 5.31
CA PRO A 27 11.24 13.59 6.23
C PRO A 27 12.28 14.09 7.26
N PRO A 28 13.13 13.24 7.87
CA PRO A 28 14.16 13.71 8.81
C PRO A 28 15.15 14.71 8.19
N PHE A 29 15.34 14.66 6.87
CA PHE A 29 16.29 15.50 6.14
C PHE A 29 15.62 16.69 5.44
N ALA A 30 14.30 16.84 5.51
CA ALA A 30 13.56 17.90 4.82
C ALA A 30 14.01 19.32 5.22
N LYS A 31 14.48 19.49 6.47
CA LYS A 31 14.96 20.76 7.01
C LYS A 31 16.44 21.04 6.72
N ASN A 32 17.14 20.11 6.09
CA ASN A 32 18.55 20.30 5.77
C ASN A 32 18.72 21.46 4.79
N ARG A 33 19.85 22.17 4.92
CA ARG A 33 20.23 23.25 4.00
C ARG A 33 21.12 22.75 2.85
N GLU A 34 21.68 21.56 2.99
CA GLU A 34 22.46 20.85 1.98
C GLU A 34 21.73 19.58 1.53
N PHE A 35 22.14 19.04 0.39
CA PHE A 35 21.60 17.78 -0.10
C PHE A 35 21.94 16.62 0.84
N LYS A 36 21.13 15.56 0.81
CA LYS A 36 21.42 14.30 1.48
C LYS A 36 21.59 13.18 0.47
N GLU A 37 22.76 12.56 0.45
CA GLU A 37 23.00 11.33 -0.31
C GLU A 37 22.24 10.15 0.31
N ILE A 38 21.59 9.37 -0.53
CA ILE A 38 20.84 8.15 -0.19
C ILE A 38 21.27 7.07 -1.18
N ASN A 39 21.71 5.92 -0.67
CA ASN A 39 22.21 4.84 -1.51
C ASN A 39 21.32 3.60 -1.42
N TYR A 40 20.47 3.37 -2.43
CA TYR A 40 19.57 2.23 -2.51
C TYR A 40 20.25 0.90 -2.86
N SER A 41 21.54 0.89 -3.25
CA SER A 41 22.28 -0.36 -3.48
C SER A 41 22.68 -1.10 -2.20
N GLN A 42 22.54 -0.45 -1.04
CA GLN A 42 22.89 -1.02 0.26
C GLN A 42 21.67 -1.60 0.97
N ASP A 43 21.88 -2.70 1.68
CA ASP A 43 20.91 -3.26 2.63
C ASP A 43 20.57 -2.22 3.73
N GLU A 44 19.33 -2.24 4.19
CA GLU A 44 18.85 -1.41 5.31
C GLU A 44 18.05 -2.29 6.27
N THR A 45 18.32 -2.20 7.57
CA THR A 45 17.47 -2.83 8.60
C THR A 45 16.73 -1.75 9.35
N TYR A 46 15.40 -1.76 9.25
CA TYR A 46 14.55 -0.78 9.91
C TYR A 46 13.47 -1.50 10.72
N ARG A 47 13.39 -1.19 12.03
CA ARG A 47 12.47 -1.84 12.99
C ARG A 47 12.53 -3.39 12.97
N GLY A 48 13.71 -3.96 12.75
CA GLY A 48 13.93 -5.41 12.70
C GLY A 48 13.63 -6.06 11.36
N GLU A 49 13.10 -5.31 10.37
CA GLU A 49 12.89 -5.79 9.01
C GLU A 49 14.07 -5.41 8.12
N LEU A 50 14.61 -6.39 7.40
CA LEU A 50 15.71 -6.19 6.45
C LEU A 50 15.15 -5.96 5.03
N THR A 51 15.42 -4.78 4.47
CA THR A 51 15.25 -4.48 3.05
C THR A 51 16.58 -4.61 2.34
N LYS A 52 16.65 -5.48 1.33
CA LYS A 52 17.89 -5.73 0.58
C LYS A 52 18.24 -4.59 -0.38
N GLY A 53 19.54 -4.36 -0.56
CA GLY A 53 20.08 -3.44 -1.53
C GLY A 53 19.66 -3.78 -2.96
N GLY A 54 19.32 -2.75 -3.72
CA GLY A 54 18.90 -2.89 -5.10
C GLY A 54 20.07 -3.14 -6.05
N LYS A 55 19.82 -3.96 -7.08
CA LYS A 55 20.75 -4.25 -8.17
C LYS A 55 20.25 -3.61 -9.46
N ASN A 56 21.18 -3.29 -10.36
CA ASN A 56 20.88 -2.70 -11.69
C ASN A 56 20.07 -1.38 -11.63
N LEU A 57 20.16 -0.64 -10.52
CA LEU A 57 19.50 0.65 -10.38
C LEU A 57 20.18 1.74 -11.23
N PRO A 58 19.41 2.74 -11.71
CA PRO A 58 19.98 3.97 -12.25
C PRO A 58 20.98 4.59 -11.27
N ASN A 59 22.07 5.15 -11.80
CA ASN A 59 23.13 5.76 -11.01
C ASN A 59 23.68 4.86 -9.88
N LYS A 60 23.69 3.53 -10.10
CA LYS A 60 24.10 2.53 -9.10
C LYS A 60 23.31 2.64 -7.79
N GLY A 61 22.08 3.14 -7.85
CA GLY A 61 21.19 3.32 -6.70
C GLY A 61 21.47 4.56 -5.85
N VAL A 62 22.46 5.39 -6.19
CA VAL A 62 22.76 6.62 -5.45
C VAL A 62 21.89 7.76 -5.96
N VAL A 63 21.24 8.46 -5.03
CA VAL A 63 20.45 9.67 -5.31
C VAL A 63 20.71 10.72 -4.25
N TYR A 64 20.33 11.96 -4.54
CA TYR A 64 20.55 13.11 -3.67
C TYR A 64 19.23 13.82 -3.43
N LEU A 65 18.74 13.74 -2.19
CA LEU A 65 17.60 14.52 -1.74
C LEU A 65 18.01 15.98 -1.64
N GLN A 66 17.37 16.85 -2.44
CA GLN A 66 17.68 18.26 -2.52
C GLN A 66 16.89 19.05 -1.46
N PRO A 67 17.50 20.11 -0.87
CA PRO A 67 16.84 20.90 0.16
C PRO A 67 15.73 21.79 -0.41
N ASP A 68 14.63 21.95 0.33
CA ASP A 68 13.65 23.01 0.06
C ASP A 68 14.12 24.32 0.71
N LYS A 69 14.72 25.19 -0.10
CA LYS A 69 15.23 26.49 0.35
C LYS A 69 14.13 27.45 0.81
N THR A 70 12.88 27.20 0.43
CA THR A 70 11.74 28.03 0.81
C THR A 70 11.08 27.58 2.11
N LEU A 71 11.52 26.44 2.68
CA LEU A 71 10.95 25.90 3.91
C LEU A 71 11.19 26.84 5.10
N HIS A 72 10.10 27.22 5.76
CA HIS A 72 10.06 28.05 6.95
C HIS A 72 8.88 27.64 7.85
N ALA A 73 8.88 28.14 9.09
CA ALA A 73 7.76 27.97 10.01
C ALA A 73 6.79 29.15 9.88
N GLU A 74 5.50 28.89 9.69
CA GLU A 74 4.43 29.87 9.77
C GLU A 74 3.64 29.70 11.07
N PRO A 75 3.21 30.79 11.75
CA PRO A 75 2.37 30.69 12.93
C PRO A 75 0.95 30.20 12.59
N ILE A 76 0.40 29.35 13.45
CA ILE A 76 -1.01 28.98 13.38
C ILE A 76 -1.82 30.17 13.89
N LYS A 77 -2.75 30.67 13.06
CA LYS A 77 -3.66 31.75 13.44
C LYS A 77 -4.88 31.20 14.16
N SER A 78 -5.29 31.85 15.24
CA SER A 78 -6.55 31.60 15.95
C SER A 78 -7.34 32.91 16.07
N THR A 79 -8.60 32.84 16.46
CA THR A 79 -9.44 34.03 16.67
C THR A 79 -9.92 34.11 18.11
N TYR A 80 -10.08 35.32 18.64
CA TYR A 80 -10.86 35.59 19.86
C TYR A 80 -11.98 36.59 19.56
N SER A 81 -13.06 36.49 20.33
CA SER A 81 -14.25 37.32 20.14
C SER A 81 -14.17 38.60 20.97
N VAL A 82 -14.39 39.75 20.33
CA VAL A 82 -14.37 41.07 20.95
C VAL A 82 -15.74 41.73 20.79
N PRO A 83 -16.35 42.32 21.84
CA PRO A 83 -17.63 42.98 21.73
C PRO A 83 -17.58 44.21 20.82
N LYS A 84 -18.56 44.38 19.94
CA LYS A 84 -18.73 45.60 19.15
C LYS A 84 -19.52 46.64 19.93
N VAL A 85 -19.19 47.92 19.70
CA VAL A 85 -19.85 49.09 20.34
C VAL A 85 -21.36 49.14 20.05
N ASN A 86 -21.81 48.58 18.91
CA ASN A 86 -23.22 48.56 18.49
C ASN A 86 -23.93 47.22 18.78
N GLY A 87 -23.35 46.36 19.62
CA GLY A 87 -23.86 45.01 19.89
C GLY A 87 -23.30 43.93 18.96
N GLY A 88 -23.18 42.71 19.48
CA GLY A 88 -22.54 41.57 18.82
C GLY A 88 -21.04 41.45 19.10
N TYR A 89 -20.40 40.47 18.46
CA TYR A 89 -18.97 40.20 18.58
C TYR A 89 -18.28 40.27 17.20
N GLU A 90 -17.02 40.72 17.17
CA GLU A 90 -16.10 40.49 16.05
C GLU A 90 -15.06 39.45 16.42
N GLN A 91 -14.65 38.67 15.42
CA GLN A 91 -13.53 37.75 15.56
C GLN A 91 -12.25 38.48 15.18
N VAL A 92 -11.33 38.63 16.14
CA VAL A 92 -10.02 39.22 15.91
C VAL A 92 -8.99 38.08 15.81
N PRO A 93 -8.25 37.98 14.69
CA PRO A 93 -7.22 36.97 14.51
C PRO A 93 -5.96 37.33 15.31
N TYR A 94 -5.29 36.32 15.87
CA TYR A 94 -3.98 36.42 16.50
C TYR A 94 -3.11 35.22 16.16
N ASP A 95 -1.79 35.40 16.22
CA ASP A 95 -0.81 34.34 16.02
C ASP A 95 -0.65 33.53 17.31
N THR A 96 -0.79 32.21 17.22
CA THR A 96 -0.53 31.32 18.35
C THR A 96 0.96 31.01 18.46
N LEU A 97 1.38 30.45 19.60
CA LEU A 97 2.75 29.94 19.80
C LEU A 97 3.03 28.66 18.98
N LYS A 98 2.02 28.05 18.37
CA LYS A 98 2.19 26.85 17.54
C LYS A 98 2.49 27.28 16.12
N THR A 99 3.45 26.62 15.48
CA THR A 99 3.81 26.83 14.08
C THR A 99 3.62 25.56 13.27
N TYR A 100 3.45 25.70 11.96
CA TYR A 100 3.51 24.61 11.00
C TYR A 100 4.57 24.91 9.94
N GLN A 101 5.14 23.87 9.34
CA GLN A 101 6.12 24.01 8.26
C GLN A 101 5.43 24.29 6.93
N LYS A 102 6.00 25.24 6.18
CA LYS A 102 5.55 25.59 4.84
C LYS A 102 6.71 25.98 3.94
N GLY A 103 6.60 25.62 2.67
CA GLY A 103 7.56 25.85 1.60
C GLY A 103 6.95 25.43 0.27
N LEU A 104 7.78 25.34 -0.77
CA LEU A 104 7.39 24.89 -2.10
C LEU A 104 6.99 23.41 -2.10
N LEU A 105 7.71 22.60 -1.31
CA LEU A 105 7.55 21.15 -1.25
C LEU A 105 6.84 20.68 0.02
N THR A 106 6.40 21.60 0.90
CA THR A 106 5.75 21.25 2.16
C THR A 106 4.69 22.28 2.49
N ASP A 107 3.49 21.83 2.84
CA ASP A 107 2.49 22.64 3.53
C ASP A 107 1.80 21.72 4.53
N GLU A 108 2.30 21.72 5.77
CA GLU A 108 1.79 20.85 6.84
C GLU A 108 0.31 21.10 7.11
N LYS A 109 -0.16 22.34 6.95
CA LYS A 109 -1.57 22.70 7.13
C LYS A 109 -2.44 22.18 6.00
N ALA A 110 -1.95 22.12 4.77
CA ALA A 110 -2.66 21.46 3.68
C ALA A 110 -2.44 19.93 3.67
N GLY A 111 -1.62 19.39 4.58
CA GLY A 111 -1.19 17.99 4.55
C GLY A 111 -0.27 17.64 3.37
N PHE A 112 0.25 18.62 2.63
CA PHE A 112 1.05 18.41 1.43
C PHE A 112 2.53 18.23 1.78
N ASN A 113 3.14 17.15 1.30
CA ASN A 113 4.56 16.87 1.47
C ASN A 113 5.11 16.23 0.19
N ALA A 114 6.15 16.83 -0.37
CA ALA A 114 6.85 16.35 -1.54
C ALA A 114 8.36 16.47 -1.34
N TYR A 115 9.12 15.74 -2.13
CA TYR A 115 10.58 15.66 -2.04
C TYR A 115 11.17 15.72 -3.43
N PHE A 116 12.18 16.57 -3.62
CA PHE A 116 12.88 16.70 -4.89
C PHE A 116 14.22 15.97 -4.81
N VAL A 117 14.43 15.02 -5.70
CA VAL A 117 15.58 14.11 -5.67
C VAL A 117 16.28 14.13 -7.03
N THR A 118 17.62 14.07 -7.04
CA THR A 118 18.45 14.16 -8.25
C THR A 118 19.47 13.02 -8.31
N ASP A 119 19.98 12.72 -9.51
CA ASP A 119 21.08 11.76 -9.73
C ASP A 119 22.48 12.37 -9.49
N THR A 120 22.55 13.68 -9.27
CA THR A 120 23.76 14.43 -8.94
C THR A 120 23.60 15.21 -7.65
N ALA A 121 24.69 15.39 -6.90
CA ALA A 121 24.71 16.14 -5.65
C ALA A 121 24.32 17.63 -5.87
N LYS A 122 24.87 18.22 -6.93
CA LYS A 122 24.60 19.60 -7.35
C LYS A 122 23.76 19.57 -8.62
N LEU A 123 22.72 20.40 -8.64
CA LEU A 123 21.90 20.56 -9.83
C LEU A 123 22.63 21.39 -10.88
N ASP A 124 23.17 20.71 -11.89
CA ASP A 124 23.93 21.29 -13.01
C ASP A 124 23.71 20.53 -14.33
N GLU A 125 24.47 20.89 -15.37
CA GLU A 125 24.38 20.32 -16.71
C GLU A 125 24.74 18.83 -16.80
N THR A 126 25.30 18.22 -15.75
CA THR A 126 25.58 16.79 -15.68
C THR A 126 24.39 15.98 -15.17
N THR A 127 23.43 16.64 -14.50
CA THR A 127 22.17 16.03 -14.04
C THR A 127 21.39 15.46 -15.22
N ARG A 128 20.88 14.23 -15.10
CA ARG A 128 20.07 13.57 -16.16
C ARG A 128 18.71 13.14 -15.65
N GLN A 129 18.62 12.64 -14.43
CA GLN A 129 17.40 12.14 -13.82
C GLN A 129 17.08 12.91 -12.55
N THR A 130 15.87 13.46 -12.51
CA THR A 130 15.31 14.06 -11.30
C THR A 130 13.94 13.48 -11.01
N TYR A 131 13.50 13.59 -9.76
CA TYR A 131 12.28 12.97 -9.27
C TYR A 131 11.58 13.95 -8.32
N LEU A 132 10.26 14.13 -8.53
CA LEU A 132 9.37 14.68 -7.53
C LEU A 132 8.58 13.52 -6.89
N THR A 133 8.86 13.26 -5.63
CA THR A 133 8.20 12.22 -4.86
C THR A 133 7.14 12.87 -3.99
N ILE A 134 5.88 12.51 -4.17
CA ILE A 134 4.75 13.09 -3.43
C ILE A 134 4.24 12.05 -2.42
N ARG A 135 4.24 12.43 -1.15
CA ARG A 135 3.78 11.57 -0.06
C ARG A 135 2.25 11.46 -0.06
N GLY A 136 1.75 10.26 0.21
CA GLY A 136 0.35 10.07 0.59
C GLY A 136 0.09 10.45 2.05
N SER A 137 -1.01 9.94 2.60
CA SER A 137 -1.34 10.14 4.02
C SER A 137 -0.52 9.18 4.90
N ASP A 138 0.08 9.69 5.99
CA ASP A 138 0.74 8.87 7.03
C ASP A 138 -0.29 8.07 7.88
N GLY A 139 -1.57 8.10 7.50
CA GLY A 139 -2.68 7.60 8.29
C GLY A 139 -3.10 8.59 9.38
N ALA A 140 -3.84 8.07 10.37
CA ALA A 140 -4.44 8.72 11.54
C ALA A 140 -4.14 10.04 12.33
N SER A 141 -3.37 11.04 11.85
CA SER A 141 -2.81 12.09 12.72
C SER A 141 -3.79 13.25 12.95
N ILE A 142 -4.12 13.54 14.22
CA ILE A 142 -5.19 14.49 14.64
C ILE A 142 -5.03 15.90 14.05
N SER A 143 -3.82 16.32 13.66
CA SER A 143 -3.59 17.64 13.04
C SER A 143 -3.60 17.64 11.50
N SER A 144 -3.36 16.50 10.85
CA SER A 144 -3.35 16.34 9.38
C SER A 144 -4.58 15.60 8.84
N LEU A 145 -5.39 15.05 9.75
CA LEU A 145 -6.56 14.25 9.50
C LEU A 145 -7.64 15.03 8.77
N ASN A 146 -7.95 16.25 9.23
CA ASN A 146 -9.11 16.97 8.71
C ASN A 146 -8.94 17.40 7.24
N ASP A 147 -7.72 17.82 6.84
CA ASP A 147 -7.47 18.31 5.48
C ASP A 147 -7.41 17.19 4.45
N TRP A 148 -6.81 16.04 4.80
CA TRP A 148 -6.86 14.85 3.95
C TRP A 148 -8.25 14.24 3.94
N VAL A 149 -8.88 14.01 5.09
CA VAL A 149 -10.23 13.42 5.16
C VAL A 149 -11.25 14.23 4.37
N SER A 150 -11.25 15.56 4.50
CA SER A 150 -12.19 16.40 3.75
C SER A 150 -11.92 16.35 2.24
N ASN A 151 -10.66 16.42 1.80
CA ASN A 151 -10.33 16.41 0.38
C ASN A 151 -10.54 15.04 -0.26
N ASP A 152 -10.25 13.97 0.48
CA ASP A 152 -10.48 12.59 0.08
C ASP A 152 -11.98 12.27 0.00
N ALA A 153 -12.79 12.77 0.94
CA ALA A 153 -14.26 12.63 0.88
C ALA A 153 -14.82 13.35 -0.34
N ASN A 154 -14.36 14.58 -0.57
CA ASN A 154 -14.75 15.33 -1.75
C ASN A 154 -14.32 14.61 -3.03
N PHE A 155 -13.13 14.01 -3.09
CA PHE A 155 -12.70 13.23 -4.24
C PHE A 155 -13.49 11.94 -4.41
N ALA A 156 -13.65 11.14 -3.36
CA ALA A 156 -14.32 9.84 -3.40
C ALA A 156 -15.77 9.96 -3.93
N LEU A 157 -16.48 11.02 -3.54
CA LEU A 157 -17.87 11.24 -3.97
C LEU A 157 -17.97 12.03 -5.27
N THR A 158 -17.21 13.12 -5.37
CA THR A 158 -17.43 14.14 -6.39
C THR A 158 -16.28 14.27 -7.35
N ASN A 159 -15.24 13.43 -7.25
CA ASN A 159 -14.11 13.42 -8.18
C ASN A 159 -13.46 14.82 -8.32
N THR A 160 -13.34 15.57 -7.22
CA THR A 160 -12.88 16.96 -7.25
C THR A 160 -11.38 17.10 -7.45
N TYR A 161 -10.97 18.27 -7.96
CA TYR A 161 -9.57 18.69 -8.01
C TYR A 161 -9.10 19.11 -6.61
N ILE A 162 -8.16 18.37 -6.02
CA ILE A 162 -7.80 18.55 -4.61
C ILE A 162 -6.79 19.70 -4.41
N PRO A 163 -6.86 20.47 -3.31
CA PRO A 163 -5.92 21.55 -2.99
C PRO A 163 -4.44 21.14 -3.06
N GLN A 164 -4.09 19.95 -2.58
CA GLN A 164 -2.71 19.45 -2.60
C GLN A 164 -2.15 19.32 -4.02
N ALA A 165 -3.01 19.00 -5.00
CA ALA A 165 -2.60 18.92 -6.41
C ALA A 165 -2.27 20.31 -7.00
N LYS A 166 -2.89 21.38 -6.50
CA LYS A 166 -2.52 22.76 -6.86
C LYS A 166 -1.12 23.10 -6.36
N LEU A 167 -0.80 22.73 -5.12
CA LEU A 167 0.54 22.92 -4.54
C LEU A 167 1.60 22.10 -5.28
N ALA A 168 1.29 20.84 -5.61
CA ALA A 168 2.17 19.99 -6.40
C ALA A 168 2.38 20.53 -7.82
N ASN A 169 1.37 21.10 -8.48
CA ASN A 169 1.54 21.75 -9.78
C ASN A 169 2.50 22.95 -9.72
N LEU A 170 2.37 23.79 -8.68
CA LEU A 170 3.31 24.90 -8.44
C LEU A 170 4.74 24.39 -8.23
N ALA A 171 4.90 23.32 -7.45
CA ALA A 171 6.20 22.68 -7.26
C ALA A 171 6.80 22.16 -8.58
N LEU A 172 5.98 21.52 -9.44
CA LEU A 172 6.40 21.07 -10.76
C LEU A 172 6.87 22.24 -11.63
N GLN A 173 6.08 23.32 -11.72
CA GLN A 173 6.40 24.51 -12.52
C GLN A 173 7.74 25.14 -12.07
N GLU A 174 7.91 25.39 -10.78
CA GLU A 174 9.15 26.00 -10.25
C GLU A 174 10.36 25.07 -10.41
N LYS A 175 10.19 23.75 -10.20
CA LYS A 175 11.29 22.80 -10.41
C LYS A 175 11.66 22.66 -11.88
N ILE A 176 10.70 22.65 -12.79
CA ILE A 176 11.00 22.64 -14.23
C ILE A 176 11.71 23.92 -14.66
N LYS A 177 11.30 25.08 -14.13
CA LYS A 177 12.02 26.34 -14.36
C LYS A 177 13.46 26.29 -13.86
N GLU A 178 13.69 25.73 -12.67
CA GLU A 178 15.03 25.51 -12.13
C GLU A 178 15.86 24.56 -13.00
N LEU A 179 15.26 23.46 -13.46
CA LEU A 179 15.89 22.51 -14.37
C LEU A 179 16.25 23.14 -15.72
N ASN A 180 15.36 23.93 -16.32
CA ASN A 180 15.64 24.58 -17.60
C ASN A 180 16.82 25.56 -17.49
N ALA A 181 17.00 26.20 -16.32
CA ALA A 181 18.11 27.13 -16.09
C ALA A 181 19.44 26.43 -15.80
N LYS A 182 19.43 25.31 -15.06
CA LYS A 182 20.66 24.69 -14.53
C LYS A 182 20.99 23.31 -15.11
N ALA A 183 19.97 22.57 -15.52
CA ALA A 183 20.06 21.19 -15.99
C ALA A 183 19.12 20.95 -17.20
N PRO A 184 19.34 21.65 -18.33
CA PRO A 184 18.41 21.65 -19.46
C PRO A 184 18.23 20.28 -20.12
N ASN A 185 19.14 19.34 -19.90
CA ASN A 185 19.07 17.96 -20.41
C ASN A 185 18.46 16.96 -19.42
N ALA A 186 18.15 17.37 -18.19
CA ALA A 186 17.54 16.47 -17.20
C ALA A 186 16.05 16.26 -17.46
N VAL A 187 15.51 15.11 -17.08
CA VAL A 187 14.05 14.86 -17.06
C VAL A 187 13.52 14.92 -15.63
N LEU A 188 12.27 15.34 -15.47
CA LEU A 188 11.55 15.32 -14.19
C LEU A 188 10.58 14.16 -14.14
N ASN A 189 10.93 13.13 -13.39
CA ASN A 189 10.04 12.02 -13.10
C ASN A 189 9.14 12.34 -11.90
N VAL A 190 8.01 11.66 -11.77
CA VAL A 190 7.09 11.83 -10.63
C VAL A 190 6.73 10.46 -10.07
N THR A 191 6.64 10.34 -8.75
CA THR A 191 6.13 9.13 -8.11
C THR A 191 5.38 9.44 -6.83
N GLY A 192 4.47 8.53 -6.46
CA GLY A 192 3.67 8.63 -5.26
C GLY A 192 3.01 7.30 -4.95
N HIS A 193 2.58 7.17 -3.70
CA HIS A 193 1.86 6.03 -3.18
C HIS A 193 0.55 6.49 -2.54
N SER A 194 -0.49 5.65 -2.55
CA SER A 194 -1.77 5.95 -1.91
C SER A 194 -2.35 7.26 -2.46
N LEU A 195 -2.84 8.15 -1.60
CA LEU A 195 -3.37 9.47 -1.99
C LEU A 195 -2.35 10.38 -2.67
N GLY A 196 -1.04 10.13 -2.49
CA GLY A 196 0.01 10.84 -3.23
C GLY A 196 -0.08 10.61 -4.73
N THR A 197 -0.71 9.52 -5.18
CA THR A 197 -0.97 9.24 -6.59
C THR A 197 -1.99 10.21 -7.20
N MET A 198 -3.06 10.54 -6.47
CA MET A 198 -4.07 11.50 -6.91
C MET A 198 -3.47 12.89 -7.08
N VAL A 199 -2.67 13.31 -6.08
CA VAL A 199 -1.95 14.58 -6.11
C VAL A 199 -1.02 14.63 -7.32
N SER A 200 -0.24 13.57 -7.53
CA SER A 200 0.70 13.46 -8.66
C SER A 200 -0.01 13.55 -10.01
N ALA A 201 -1.06 12.75 -10.20
CA ALA A 201 -1.79 12.65 -11.46
C ALA A 201 -2.51 13.96 -11.81
N GLN A 202 -3.22 14.55 -10.84
CA GLN A 202 -3.90 15.83 -11.05
C GLN A 202 -2.90 16.98 -11.27
N ALA A 203 -1.76 17.00 -10.57
CA ALA A 203 -0.73 18.02 -10.75
C ALA A 203 -0.09 17.96 -12.14
N VAL A 204 0.28 16.76 -12.61
CA VAL A 204 0.83 16.58 -13.96
C VAL A 204 -0.19 16.93 -15.04
N ALA A 205 -1.46 16.57 -14.84
CA ALA A 205 -2.53 16.94 -15.77
C ALA A 205 -2.77 18.45 -15.79
N LYS A 206 -2.68 19.12 -14.63
CA LYS A 206 -2.79 20.57 -14.55
C LYS A 206 -1.59 21.27 -15.21
N LEU A 207 -0.38 20.73 -15.04
CA LEU A 207 0.82 21.23 -15.70
C LEU A 207 0.65 21.21 -17.22
N TYR A 208 0.09 20.15 -17.79
CA TYR A 208 -0.21 20.06 -19.22
C TYR A 208 -1.13 21.20 -19.69
N GLN A 209 -2.18 21.52 -18.93
CA GLN A 209 -3.09 22.63 -19.26
C GLN A 209 -2.43 24.00 -19.11
N ASP A 210 -1.59 24.18 -18.10
CA ASP A 210 -0.99 25.48 -17.76
C ASP A 210 0.23 25.81 -18.63
N ASP A 211 1.09 24.82 -18.91
CA ASP A 211 2.31 24.96 -19.69
C ASP A 211 2.70 23.64 -20.35
N MET A 212 2.23 23.43 -21.58
CA MET A 212 2.55 22.25 -22.38
C MET A 212 4.06 22.05 -22.60
N LYS A 213 4.86 23.13 -22.65
CA LYS A 213 6.33 23.00 -22.83
C LYS A 213 6.99 22.52 -21.55
N ALA A 214 6.51 22.98 -20.39
CA ALA A 214 6.95 22.44 -19.11
C ALA A 214 6.58 20.96 -19.00
N PHE A 215 5.39 20.56 -19.46
CA PHE A 215 4.99 19.14 -19.48
C PHE A 215 5.94 18.25 -20.30
N ASP A 216 6.55 18.74 -21.38
CA ASP A 216 7.54 17.95 -22.15
C ASP A 216 8.77 17.54 -21.31
N LYS A 217 9.05 18.29 -20.23
CA LYS A 217 10.12 17.98 -19.27
C LYS A 217 9.77 16.79 -18.36
N ILE A 218 8.50 16.43 -18.25
CA ILE A 218 8.06 15.28 -17.46
C ILE A 218 8.56 14.00 -18.15
N GLY A 219 9.31 13.19 -17.41
CA GLY A 219 9.79 11.88 -17.86
C GLY A 219 8.69 10.83 -17.74
N LYS A 220 8.80 10.00 -16.71
CA LYS A 220 7.78 9.01 -16.32
C LYS A 220 7.08 9.42 -15.04
N VAL A 221 5.80 9.08 -14.94
CA VAL A 221 4.99 9.17 -13.72
C VAL A 221 4.63 7.74 -13.31
N VAL A 222 5.18 7.27 -12.20
CA VAL A 222 4.97 5.88 -11.72
C VAL A 222 4.31 5.90 -10.36
N LEU A 223 3.11 5.33 -10.27
CA LEU A 223 2.18 5.49 -9.15
C LEU A 223 1.81 4.14 -8.55
N PHE A 224 1.76 4.07 -7.23
CA PHE A 224 1.56 2.83 -6.47
C PHE A 224 0.30 2.91 -5.62
N ASP A 225 -0.56 1.91 -5.73
CA ASP A 225 -1.79 1.73 -4.95
C ASP A 225 -2.69 2.98 -4.85
N GLY A 226 -2.95 3.58 -6.01
CA GLY A 226 -3.74 4.80 -6.14
C GLY A 226 -5.12 4.58 -6.75
N PRO A 227 -6.12 5.42 -6.45
CA PRO A 227 -7.43 5.34 -7.07
C PRO A 227 -7.40 5.82 -8.53
N ASP A 228 -8.44 5.51 -9.30
CA ASP A 228 -8.60 6.09 -10.64
C ASP A 228 -9.06 7.56 -10.57
N VAL A 229 -8.33 8.44 -11.26
CA VAL A 229 -8.60 9.89 -11.32
C VAL A 229 -9.30 10.31 -12.61
N THR A 230 -9.61 9.41 -13.54
CA THR A 230 -10.13 9.74 -14.88
C THR A 230 -11.34 10.70 -14.83
N LYS A 231 -12.34 10.39 -14.01
CA LYS A 231 -13.53 11.25 -13.83
C LYS A 231 -13.16 12.62 -13.25
N SER A 232 -12.14 12.69 -12.41
CA SER A 232 -11.68 13.94 -11.82
C SER A 232 -10.98 14.83 -12.84
N LEU A 233 -10.14 14.26 -13.70
CA LEU A 233 -9.51 15.00 -14.80
C LEU A 233 -10.54 15.59 -15.77
N LYS A 234 -11.63 14.86 -16.06
CA LYS A 234 -12.75 15.41 -16.84
C LYS A 234 -13.40 16.62 -16.17
N LYS A 235 -13.57 16.58 -14.84
CA LYS A 235 -14.09 17.72 -14.06
C LYS A 235 -13.12 18.90 -13.97
N MET A 236 -11.82 18.65 -14.14
CA MET A 236 -10.81 19.70 -14.33
C MET A 236 -10.86 20.33 -15.73
N GLY A 237 -11.75 19.86 -16.62
CA GLY A 237 -11.94 20.40 -17.97
C GLY A 237 -11.04 19.77 -19.03
N LEU A 238 -10.37 18.64 -18.74
CA LEU A 238 -9.59 17.92 -19.74
C LEU A 238 -10.51 17.08 -20.65
N SER A 239 -10.22 17.11 -21.95
CA SER A 239 -10.80 16.23 -22.95
C SER A 239 -10.21 14.82 -22.89
N ASP A 240 -10.93 13.82 -23.45
CA ASP A 240 -10.43 12.44 -23.52
C ASP A 240 -9.07 12.34 -24.25
N LYS A 241 -8.84 13.17 -25.27
CA LYS A 241 -7.57 13.22 -26.00
C LYS A 241 -6.42 13.73 -25.12
N GLU A 242 -6.66 14.76 -24.32
CA GLU A 242 -5.66 15.28 -23.39
C GLU A 242 -5.37 14.26 -22.29
N ILE A 243 -6.41 13.66 -21.70
CA ILE A 243 -6.27 12.59 -20.70
C ILE A 243 -5.43 11.44 -21.25
N GLN A 244 -5.70 10.99 -22.49
CA GLN A 244 -4.92 9.94 -23.14
C GLN A 244 -3.45 10.36 -23.33
N ARG A 245 -3.20 11.56 -23.86
CA ARG A 245 -1.85 12.08 -24.11
C ARG A 245 -1.03 12.21 -22.83
N ILE A 246 -1.64 12.70 -21.76
CA ILE A 246 -1.00 12.79 -20.45
C ILE A 246 -0.74 11.37 -19.91
N GLY A 247 -1.72 10.48 -20.06
CA GLY A 247 -1.66 9.08 -19.65
C GLY A 247 -0.52 8.27 -20.29
N GLU A 248 -0.02 8.64 -21.47
CA GLU A 248 1.14 7.99 -22.12
C GLU A 248 2.41 8.00 -21.26
N LYS A 249 2.55 8.98 -20.36
CA LYS A 249 3.68 9.06 -19.41
C LYS A 249 3.40 8.42 -18.05
N VAL A 250 2.16 7.96 -17.81
CA VAL A 250 1.67 7.52 -16.50
C VAL A 250 1.54 6.01 -16.45
N THR A 251 2.08 5.40 -15.41
CA THR A 251 1.93 3.97 -15.11
C THR A 251 1.49 3.79 -13.66
N TYR A 252 0.41 3.04 -13.46
CA TYR A 252 -0.06 2.60 -12.16
C TYR A 252 0.33 1.14 -11.92
N TYR A 253 0.74 0.83 -10.70
CA TYR A 253 0.81 -0.50 -10.14
C TYR A 253 -0.15 -0.55 -8.96
N VAL A 254 -1.16 -1.43 -9.04
CA VAL A 254 -2.28 -1.45 -8.10
C VAL A 254 -2.55 -2.87 -7.61
N ASN A 255 -2.75 -3.02 -6.30
CA ASN A 255 -3.12 -4.29 -5.69
C ASN A 255 -4.62 -4.59 -5.93
N PRO A 256 -4.98 -5.77 -6.46
CA PRO A 256 -6.38 -6.12 -6.75
C PRO A 256 -7.25 -6.25 -5.49
N PHE A 257 -6.63 -6.39 -4.31
CA PHE A 257 -7.32 -6.49 -3.03
C PHE A 257 -7.28 -5.20 -2.22
N ASP A 258 -6.73 -4.11 -2.78
CA ASP A 258 -6.66 -2.83 -2.12
C ASP A 258 -7.84 -1.91 -2.48
N ILE A 259 -8.55 -1.43 -1.46
CA ILE A 259 -9.69 -0.52 -1.62
C ILE A 259 -9.28 0.83 -2.18
N VAL A 260 -8.11 1.36 -1.79
CA VAL A 260 -7.64 2.65 -2.33
C VAL A 260 -7.36 2.51 -3.82
N SER A 261 -6.64 1.45 -4.18
CA SER A 261 -6.31 1.08 -5.56
C SER A 261 -7.53 0.90 -6.46
N MET A 262 -8.56 0.20 -5.99
CA MET A 262 -9.73 -0.17 -6.78
C MET A 262 -10.85 0.89 -6.77
N LEU A 263 -10.69 1.97 -6.00
CA LEU A 263 -11.64 3.07 -5.99
C LEU A 263 -11.73 3.76 -7.37
N ASN A 264 -12.96 4.06 -7.78
CA ASN A 264 -13.33 4.62 -9.09
C ASN A 264 -12.94 3.77 -10.31
N ARG A 265 -12.51 2.53 -10.10
CA ARG A 265 -11.91 1.66 -11.12
C ARG A 265 -12.91 0.71 -11.80
N THR A 266 -14.16 1.15 -12.02
CA THR A 266 -15.26 0.29 -12.54
C THR A 266 -15.27 0.15 -14.07
N GLU A 267 -14.62 1.04 -14.82
CA GLU A 267 -14.41 0.89 -16.26
C GLU A 267 -13.28 -0.13 -16.56
N PRO A 268 -13.21 -0.69 -17.78
CA PRO A 268 -12.04 -1.46 -18.22
C PRO A 268 -10.71 -0.72 -18.00
N LEU A 269 -9.65 -1.44 -17.61
CA LEU A 269 -8.33 -0.88 -17.26
C LEU A 269 -7.76 0.01 -18.38
N GLU A 270 -8.00 -0.36 -19.64
CA GLU A 270 -7.51 0.33 -20.83
C GLU A 270 -8.20 1.68 -21.09
N LYS A 271 -9.35 1.94 -20.44
CA LYS A 271 -10.06 3.23 -20.51
C LYS A 271 -9.68 4.18 -19.37
N GLN A 272 -8.89 3.72 -18.41
CA GLN A 272 -8.52 4.49 -17.23
C GLN A 272 -7.30 5.36 -17.52
N PHE A 273 -7.01 6.30 -16.62
CA PHE A 273 -5.93 7.25 -16.79
C PHE A 273 -4.56 6.57 -16.65
N GLY A 274 -3.82 6.51 -17.76
CA GLY A 274 -2.49 5.92 -17.83
C GLY A 274 -2.51 4.40 -18.00
N LYS A 275 -1.33 3.79 -18.04
CA LYS A 275 -1.19 2.33 -18.10
C LYS A 275 -1.40 1.73 -16.70
N VAL A 276 -2.52 1.05 -16.49
CA VAL A 276 -2.83 0.41 -15.21
C VAL A 276 -2.40 -1.05 -15.23
N ASN A 277 -1.55 -1.43 -14.27
CA ASN A 277 -1.17 -2.82 -14.08
C ASN A 277 -1.65 -3.31 -12.72
N ILE A 278 -2.44 -4.38 -12.72
CA ILE A 278 -2.78 -5.14 -11.52
C ILE A 278 -1.54 -5.94 -11.12
N ILE A 279 -1.05 -5.80 -9.89
CA ILE A 279 0.11 -6.57 -9.43
C ILE A 279 -0.26 -8.00 -9.06
N VAL A 280 0.74 -8.88 -9.01
CA VAL A 280 0.63 -10.20 -8.38
C VAL A 280 1.20 -10.11 -6.97
N PRO A 281 0.36 -9.94 -5.92
CA PRO A 281 0.85 -9.84 -4.55
C PRO A 281 1.29 -11.20 -4.02
N LEU A 282 2.12 -11.19 -2.97
CA LEU A 282 2.53 -12.41 -2.29
C LEU A 282 1.43 -12.87 -1.33
N HIS A 283 0.83 -11.93 -0.60
CA HIS A 283 -0.25 -12.20 0.35
C HIS A 283 -1.58 -11.75 -0.22
N PHE A 284 -2.59 -12.60 -0.06
CA PHE A 284 -3.95 -12.32 -0.52
C PHE A 284 -4.74 -11.81 0.68
N ASN A 285 -4.34 -10.60 1.10
CA ASN A 285 -4.90 -9.92 2.25
C ASN A 285 -5.81 -8.78 1.81
N SER A 286 -6.66 -8.33 2.72
CA SER A 286 -7.40 -7.09 2.60
C SER A 286 -6.50 -5.87 2.87
N THR A 287 -7.01 -4.67 2.62
CA THR A 287 -6.33 -3.40 2.97
C THR A 287 -6.09 -3.25 4.48
N PHE A 288 -6.68 -4.10 5.34
CA PHE A 288 -6.69 -3.87 6.79
C PHE A 288 -6.08 -4.97 7.63
N ASP A 289 -5.72 -6.08 7.00
CA ASP A 289 -4.95 -7.10 7.69
C ASP A 289 -3.61 -6.51 8.15
N GLY A 290 -3.01 -7.09 9.19
CA GLY A 290 -1.75 -6.58 9.76
C GLY A 290 -0.65 -6.41 8.70
N GLN A 291 -0.66 -7.30 7.70
CA GLN A 291 0.02 -7.12 6.44
C GLN A 291 -1.01 -6.75 5.37
N SER A 292 -1.09 -5.47 5.06
CA SER A 292 -2.16 -4.91 4.24
C SER A 292 -1.85 -5.04 2.75
N SER A 293 -2.88 -5.22 1.92
CA SER A 293 -2.77 -5.13 0.47
C SER A 293 -2.31 -3.76 -0.05
N HIS A 294 -2.38 -2.73 0.78
CA HIS A 294 -1.95 -1.36 0.48
C HIS A 294 -0.48 -1.10 0.89
N ASP A 295 0.24 -2.16 1.22
CA ASP A 295 1.60 -2.06 1.73
C ASP A 295 2.63 -2.25 0.63
N PHE A 296 3.77 -1.56 0.77
CA PHE A 296 4.90 -1.73 -0.14
C PHE A 296 5.44 -3.16 -0.22
N GLY A 297 5.28 -3.94 0.85
CA GLY A 297 5.73 -5.34 0.91
C GLY A 297 5.05 -6.27 -0.09
N GLU A 298 3.95 -5.86 -0.71
CA GLU A 298 3.22 -6.66 -1.70
C GLU A 298 3.74 -6.50 -3.13
N PHE A 299 4.58 -5.48 -3.41
CA PHE A 299 5.20 -5.31 -4.73
C PHE A 299 6.35 -6.30 -4.94
N GLN A 300 6.00 -7.47 -5.46
CA GLN A 300 6.98 -8.47 -5.89
C GLN A 300 7.67 -8.00 -7.17
N LEU A 301 9.00 -7.83 -7.13
CA LEU A 301 9.77 -7.33 -8.27
C LEU A 301 10.37 -8.49 -9.08
N ASP A 302 10.31 -8.37 -10.41
CA ASP A 302 10.98 -9.23 -11.37
C ASP A 302 12.51 -9.00 -11.41
N ALA A 303 13.22 -9.76 -12.24
CA ALA A 303 14.68 -9.64 -12.44
C ALA A 303 15.14 -8.28 -13.02
N HIS A 304 14.22 -7.47 -13.51
CA HIS A 304 14.47 -6.13 -14.06
C HIS A 304 14.06 -5.02 -13.08
N GLY A 305 13.59 -5.38 -11.88
CA GLY A 305 13.12 -4.43 -10.87
C GLY A 305 11.75 -3.86 -11.18
N ASN A 306 10.94 -4.45 -12.05
CA ASN A 306 9.54 -4.06 -12.24
C ASN A 306 8.62 -4.91 -11.35
N PRO A 307 7.53 -4.35 -10.79
CA PRO A 307 6.51 -5.16 -10.16
C PRO A 307 5.97 -6.23 -11.12
N LEU A 308 5.74 -7.43 -10.62
CA LEU A 308 5.05 -8.50 -11.33
C LEU A 308 3.58 -8.12 -11.51
N VAL A 309 3.07 -8.33 -12.72
CA VAL A 309 1.75 -7.88 -13.12
C VAL A 309 0.92 -9.02 -13.66
N ALA A 310 -0.34 -9.07 -13.23
CA ALA A 310 -1.32 -10.01 -13.75
C ALA A 310 -1.65 -9.68 -15.22
N SER A 311 -1.96 -10.71 -15.98
CA SER A 311 -2.36 -10.63 -17.39
C SER A 311 -3.33 -11.75 -17.73
N LYS A 312 -3.84 -11.76 -18.96
CA LYS A 312 -4.69 -12.86 -19.45
C LYS A 312 -3.97 -14.22 -19.44
N SER A 313 -2.64 -14.22 -19.46
CA SER A 313 -1.79 -15.41 -19.50
C SER A 313 -0.99 -15.64 -18.21
N PHE A 314 -1.16 -14.80 -17.19
CA PHE A 314 -0.44 -14.91 -15.92
C PHE A 314 -1.32 -14.38 -14.80
N HIS A 315 -1.88 -15.28 -13.98
CA HIS A 315 -2.82 -14.94 -12.91
C HIS A 315 -4.05 -14.09 -13.33
N PRO A 316 -4.81 -14.48 -14.39
CA PRO A 316 -5.96 -13.71 -14.86
C PRO A 316 -7.07 -13.54 -13.81
N GLU A 317 -7.16 -14.43 -12.81
CA GLU A 317 -8.08 -14.32 -11.69
C GLU A 317 -7.89 -13.06 -10.86
N LEU A 318 -6.69 -12.47 -10.87
CA LEU A 318 -6.41 -11.21 -10.17
C LEU A 318 -7.02 -10.00 -10.89
N LEU A 319 -7.10 -10.04 -12.23
CA LEU A 319 -7.81 -9.02 -13.01
C LEU A 319 -9.31 -9.05 -12.66
N GLU A 320 -9.89 -10.26 -12.57
CA GLU A 320 -11.28 -10.46 -12.18
C GLU A 320 -11.53 -10.02 -10.73
N ALA A 321 -10.60 -10.28 -9.81
CA ALA A 321 -10.69 -9.86 -8.42
C ALA A 321 -10.72 -8.33 -8.28
N GLY A 322 -9.81 -7.63 -8.96
CA GLY A 322 -9.77 -6.17 -8.97
C GLY A 322 -11.07 -5.55 -9.53
N GLU A 323 -11.59 -6.10 -10.63
CA GLU A 323 -12.87 -5.65 -11.20
C GLU A 323 -14.04 -5.85 -10.22
N LYS A 324 -14.10 -7.01 -9.56
CA LYS A 324 -15.14 -7.31 -8.57
C LYS A 324 -15.05 -6.39 -7.36
N LEU A 325 -13.84 -6.11 -6.86
CA LEU A 325 -13.64 -5.20 -5.73
C LEU A 325 -14.02 -3.76 -6.11
N ALA A 326 -13.63 -3.29 -7.30
CA ALA A 326 -14.01 -1.96 -7.78
C ALA A 326 -15.54 -1.80 -7.82
N LYS A 327 -16.27 -2.80 -8.32
CA LYS A 327 -17.74 -2.81 -8.34
C LYS A 327 -18.34 -2.85 -6.93
N LEU A 328 -17.74 -3.61 -6.02
CA LEU A 328 -18.18 -3.68 -4.63
C LEU A 328 -18.03 -2.33 -3.92
N ILE A 329 -16.91 -1.63 -4.14
CA ILE A 329 -16.65 -0.29 -3.60
C ILE A 329 -17.66 0.72 -4.17
N ASP A 330 -17.87 0.72 -5.48
CA ASP A 330 -18.84 1.62 -6.13
C ASP A 330 -20.27 1.39 -5.60
N LYS A 331 -20.69 0.12 -5.48
CA LYS A 331 -21.97 -0.24 -4.84
C LYS A 331 -22.05 0.28 -3.40
N THR A 332 -20.98 0.13 -2.62
CA THR A 332 -20.93 0.60 -1.23
C THR A 332 -21.12 2.11 -1.16
N ILE A 333 -20.35 2.87 -1.94
CA ILE A 333 -20.44 4.33 -1.99
C ILE A 333 -21.84 4.79 -2.43
N SER A 334 -22.44 4.12 -3.43
CA SER A 334 -23.79 4.47 -3.89
C SER A 334 -24.91 4.21 -2.87
N THR A 335 -24.67 3.33 -1.89
CA THR A 335 -25.63 2.99 -0.83
C THR A 335 -25.58 4.00 0.33
N LEU A 336 -24.46 4.73 0.47
CA LEU A 336 -24.25 5.70 1.54
C LEU A 336 -25.01 7.00 1.27
N SER A 337 -25.77 7.46 2.26
CA SER A 337 -26.48 8.75 2.22
C SER A 337 -25.62 9.94 2.63
N VAL A 338 -24.39 9.67 3.11
CA VAL A 338 -23.46 10.67 3.64
C VAL A 338 -22.13 10.62 2.91
N SER A 339 -21.42 11.75 2.97
CA SER A 339 -20.08 11.86 2.43
C SER A 339 -19.06 11.07 3.23
N VAL A 340 -18.35 10.16 2.57
CA VAL A 340 -17.31 9.32 3.20
C VAL A 340 -15.98 9.51 2.48
N SER A 341 -14.90 9.73 3.25
CA SER A 341 -13.53 9.79 2.73
C SER A 341 -13.02 8.43 2.32
N ILE A 342 -12.00 8.39 1.44
CA ILE A 342 -11.31 7.15 1.10
C ILE A 342 -10.82 6.46 2.38
N THR A 343 -10.17 7.23 3.26
CA THR A 343 -9.69 6.76 4.56
C THR A 343 -10.83 6.29 5.48
N GLY A 344 -11.97 6.98 5.47
CA GLY A 344 -13.14 6.63 6.28
C GLY A 344 -13.86 5.37 5.78
N LEU A 345 -13.98 5.21 4.45
CA LEU A 345 -14.51 4.01 3.82
C LEU A 345 -13.59 2.82 4.12
N ALA A 346 -12.29 3.03 3.98
CA ALA A 346 -11.30 2.03 4.31
C ALA A 346 -11.39 1.64 5.80
N GLY A 347 -11.34 2.62 6.71
CA GLY A 347 -11.48 2.37 8.15
C GLY A 347 -12.79 1.69 8.57
N ALA A 348 -13.89 1.97 7.87
CA ALA A 348 -15.16 1.31 8.13
C ALA A 348 -15.18 -0.16 7.69
N ILE A 349 -14.61 -0.46 6.52
CA ILE A 349 -14.45 -1.85 6.06
C ILE A 349 -13.50 -2.60 7.02
N ALA A 350 -12.46 -1.93 7.53
CA ALA A 350 -11.56 -2.46 8.56
C ALA A 350 -12.27 -2.81 9.87
N GLY A 351 -13.19 -1.95 10.30
CA GLY A 351 -14.05 -2.19 11.48
C GLY A 351 -15.08 -3.31 11.28
N GLY A 352 -15.02 -4.02 10.15
CA GLY A 352 -15.95 -5.07 9.78
C GLY A 352 -17.38 -4.57 9.69
N ILE A 353 -18.31 -5.42 10.10
CA ILE A 353 -19.75 -5.10 10.09
C ILE A 353 -20.03 -3.85 10.93
N THR A 354 -19.40 -3.71 12.11
CA THR A 354 -19.60 -2.57 13.01
C THR A 354 -19.12 -1.25 12.41
N GLY A 355 -17.96 -1.26 11.76
CA GLY A 355 -17.43 -0.08 11.08
C GLY A 355 -18.30 0.36 9.90
N LEU A 356 -18.80 -0.60 9.12
CA LEU A 356 -19.74 -0.33 8.02
C LEU A 356 -21.08 0.22 8.53
N ILE A 357 -21.60 -0.30 9.64
CA ILE A 357 -22.80 0.27 10.30
C ILE A 357 -22.53 1.72 10.73
N ALA A 358 -21.33 2.01 11.25
CA ALA A 358 -20.96 3.38 11.64
C ALA A 358 -20.92 4.37 10.47
N LEU A 359 -20.81 3.89 9.22
CA LEU A 359 -20.98 4.73 8.02
C LEU A 359 -22.45 4.95 7.63
N GLY A 360 -23.41 4.35 8.34
CA GLY A 360 -24.84 4.48 8.06
C GLY A 360 -25.45 3.33 7.29
N LEU A 361 -24.76 2.18 7.17
CA LEU A 361 -25.35 0.96 6.62
C LEU A 361 -26.21 0.24 7.65
N THR A 362 -27.25 -0.45 7.19
CA THR A 362 -27.95 -1.44 8.03
C THR A 362 -27.04 -2.63 8.32
N ALA A 363 -27.30 -3.37 9.40
CA ALA A 363 -26.53 -4.56 9.75
C ALA A 363 -26.49 -5.62 8.63
N VAL A 364 -27.59 -5.77 7.88
CA VAL A 364 -27.68 -6.69 6.74
C VAL A 364 -26.76 -6.24 5.60
N GLN A 365 -26.85 -4.97 5.20
CA GLN A 365 -25.99 -4.42 4.13
C GLN A 365 -24.51 -4.48 4.53
N ALA A 366 -24.18 -4.13 5.77
CA ALA A 366 -22.83 -4.19 6.29
C ALA A 366 -22.27 -5.62 6.26
N LYS A 367 -23.05 -6.62 6.68
CA LYS A 367 -22.68 -8.03 6.59
C LYS A 367 -22.45 -8.47 5.15
N GLU A 368 -23.38 -8.17 4.26
CA GLU A 368 -23.27 -8.55 2.84
C GLU A 368 -22.00 -7.99 2.18
N LEU A 369 -21.66 -6.73 2.45
CA LEU A 369 -20.47 -6.10 1.87
C LEU A 369 -19.18 -6.68 2.45
N TYR A 370 -19.11 -6.87 3.76
CA TYR A 370 -17.97 -7.48 4.42
C TYR A 370 -17.73 -8.91 3.89
N ASP A 371 -18.77 -9.73 3.87
CA ASP A 371 -18.72 -11.10 3.36
C ASP A 371 -18.35 -11.12 1.87
N SER A 372 -18.87 -10.19 1.07
CA SER A 372 -18.53 -10.09 -0.35
C SER A 372 -17.06 -9.76 -0.57
N TYR A 373 -16.48 -8.86 0.22
CA TYR A 373 -15.07 -8.51 0.10
C TYR A 373 -14.17 -9.70 0.45
N GLN A 374 -14.44 -10.34 1.58
CA GLN A 374 -13.71 -11.55 2.00
C GLN A 374 -13.85 -12.66 0.97
N ASN A 375 -15.05 -12.86 0.42
CA ASN A 375 -15.29 -13.85 -0.62
C ASN A 375 -14.51 -13.57 -1.92
N ILE A 376 -14.34 -12.31 -2.33
CA ILE A 376 -13.50 -11.95 -3.50
C ILE A 376 -12.06 -12.44 -3.28
N ILE A 377 -11.49 -12.16 -2.10
CA ILE A 377 -10.14 -12.57 -1.73
C ILE A 377 -10.01 -14.10 -1.72
N GLN A 378 -10.95 -14.79 -1.06
CA GLN A 378 -10.91 -16.26 -0.95
C GLN A 378 -11.09 -16.96 -2.30
N VAL A 379 -11.98 -16.47 -3.16
CA VAL A 379 -12.15 -17.01 -4.51
C VAL A 379 -10.88 -16.80 -5.34
N ALA A 380 -10.26 -15.63 -5.25
CA ALA A 380 -9.00 -15.36 -5.93
C ALA A 380 -7.89 -16.30 -5.41
N LYS A 381 -7.73 -16.44 -4.09
CA LYS A 381 -6.76 -17.37 -3.47
C LYS A 381 -6.92 -18.80 -3.99
N LYS A 382 -8.16 -19.30 -4.01
CA LYS A 382 -8.49 -20.64 -4.53
C LYS A 382 -8.14 -20.79 -6.02
N LYS A 383 -8.46 -19.80 -6.84
CA LYS A 383 -8.14 -19.80 -8.27
C LYS A 383 -6.63 -19.70 -8.51
N SER A 384 -5.90 -18.89 -7.74
CA SER A 384 -4.44 -18.78 -7.84
C SER A 384 -3.72 -20.07 -7.42
N LYS A 385 -4.19 -20.79 -6.38
CA LYS A 385 -3.69 -22.13 -6.06
C LYS A 385 -3.87 -23.11 -7.21
N ALA A 386 -5.06 -23.13 -7.82
CA ALA A 386 -5.33 -23.98 -8.97
C ALA A 386 -4.47 -23.60 -10.19
N TRP A 387 -4.25 -22.30 -10.40
CA TRP A 387 -3.35 -21.77 -11.42
C TRP A 387 -1.91 -22.26 -11.21
N ASN A 388 -1.37 -22.08 -10.01
CA ASN A 388 -0.01 -22.50 -9.66
C ASN A 388 0.17 -24.01 -9.80
N THR A 389 -0.80 -24.80 -9.31
CA THR A 389 -0.80 -26.27 -9.45
C THR A 389 -0.70 -26.70 -10.92
N ALA A 390 -1.41 -26.01 -11.82
CA ALA A 390 -1.39 -26.33 -13.26
C ALA A 390 -0.13 -25.83 -13.98
N HIS A 391 0.40 -24.65 -13.61
CA HIS A 391 1.45 -23.98 -14.38
C HIS A 391 2.87 -24.21 -13.85
N ILE A 392 3.07 -24.56 -12.58
CA ILE A 392 4.40 -24.90 -12.04
C ILE A 392 5.07 -26.02 -12.87
N PRO A 393 4.39 -27.15 -13.17
CA PRO A 393 4.98 -28.19 -14.02
C PRO A 393 5.24 -27.72 -15.46
N ASP A 394 4.38 -26.87 -16.02
CA ASP A 394 4.55 -26.28 -17.36
C ASP A 394 5.80 -25.41 -17.42
N TYR A 395 5.98 -24.49 -16.47
CA TYR A 395 7.18 -23.66 -16.36
C TYR A 395 8.43 -24.53 -16.27
N GLN A 396 8.44 -25.53 -15.38
CA GLN A 396 9.56 -26.46 -15.26
C GLN A 396 9.91 -27.15 -16.58
N ASN A 397 8.90 -27.57 -17.36
CA ASN A 397 9.09 -28.18 -18.67
C ASN A 397 9.64 -27.19 -19.70
N ARG A 398 9.04 -26.00 -19.83
CA ARG A 398 9.43 -24.97 -20.79
C ARG A 398 10.83 -24.42 -20.53
N ILE A 399 11.23 -24.32 -19.25
CA ILE A 399 12.58 -23.90 -18.84
C ILE A 399 13.67 -24.82 -19.39
N ARG A 400 13.38 -26.13 -19.61
CA ARG A 400 14.38 -27.09 -20.12
C ARG A 400 14.82 -26.76 -21.54
N SER A 401 13.92 -26.23 -22.37
CA SER A 401 14.20 -25.85 -23.75
C SER A 401 14.40 -24.35 -23.96
N ALA A 402 13.98 -23.51 -23.02
CA ALA A 402 14.15 -22.06 -23.10
C ALA A 402 15.62 -21.64 -22.96
N THR A 403 15.98 -20.53 -23.60
CA THR A 403 17.33 -19.94 -23.55
C THR A 403 17.25 -18.42 -23.33
N GLY A 404 18.36 -17.81 -22.92
CA GLY A 404 18.48 -16.37 -22.76
C GLY A 404 17.39 -15.75 -21.87
N ALA A 405 16.83 -14.62 -22.33
CA ALA A 405 15.81 -13.85 -21.62
C ALA A 405 14.53 -14.66 -21.31
N GLN A 406 14.10 -15.52 -22.24
CA GLN A 406 12.90 -16.34 -22.03
C GLN A 406 13.07 -17.30 -20.85
N LYS A 407 14.27 -17.89 -20.69
CA LYS A 407 14.55 -18.80 -19.57
C LYS A 407 14.53 -18.08 -18.23
N ILE A 408 15.01 -16.84 -18.21
CA ILE A 408 15.03 -15.97 -17.02
C ILE A 408 13.61 -15.62 -16.58
N GLU A 409 12.76 -15.20 -17.53
CA GLU A 409 11.35 -14.87 -17.29
C GLU A 409 10.57 -16.07 -16.74
N LEU A 410 10.66 -17.23 -17.41
CA LEU A 410 9.95 -18.45 -16.97
C LEU A 410 10.38 -18.90 -15.57
N ARG A 411 11.65 -18.74 -15.22
CA ARG A 411 12.13 -19.09 -13.88
C ARG A 411 11.65 -18.09 -12.83
N ALA A 412 11.53 -16.80 -13.19
CA ALA A 412 10.96 -15.80 -12.31
C ALA A 412 9.48 -16.10 -12.02
N GLU A 413 8.70 -16.44 -13.06
CA GLU A 413 7.29 -16.87 -12.92
C GLU A 413 7.17 -18.14 -12.07
N LEU A 414 8.04 -19.14 -12.31
CA LEU A 414 8.08 -20.37 -11.50
C LEU A 414 8.37 -20.08 -10.02
N LEU A 415 9.41 -19.30 -9.72
CA LEU A 415 9.78 -18.98 -8.34
C LEU A 415 8.69 -18.17 -7.63
N GLN A 416 8.02 -17.27 -8.35
CA GLN A 416 6.85 -16.55 -7.83
C GLN A 416 5.71 -17.51 -7.49
N SER A 417 5.30 -18.40 -8.41
CA SER A 417 4.23 -19.35 -8.17
C SER A 417 4.54 -20.28 -6.98
N VAL A 418 5.79 -20.73 -6.86
CA VAL A 418 6.22 -21.58 -5.72
C VAL A 418 6.24 -20.79 -4.41
N ALA A 419 6.70 -19.53 -4.41
CA ALA A 419 6.70 -18.67 -3.24
C ALA A 419 5.27 -18.40 -2.73
N GLN A 420 4.35 -18.10 -3.66
CA GLN A 420 2.94 -17.89 -3.35
C GLN A 420 2.27 -19.16 -2.82
N ASP A 421 2.50 -20.32 -3.45
CA ASP A 421 1.97 -21.60 -2.96
C ASP A 421 2.48 -21.95 -1.56
N ALA A 422 3.75 -21.66 -1.26
CA ALA A 422 4.32 -21.88 0.07
C ALA A 422 3.60 -21.01 1.13
N VAL A 423 3.39 -19.73 0.86
CA VAL A 423 2.63 -18.82 1.74
C VAL A 423 1.21 -19.33 1.93
N PHE A 424 0.51 -19.63 0.84
CA PHE A 424 -0.85 -20.12 0.87
C PHE A 424 -1.04 -21.42 1.65
N GLN A 425 -0.15 -22.40 1.47
CA GLN A 425 -0.19 -23.65 2.22
C GLN A 425 0.10 -23.40 3.70
N SER A 426 1.02 -22.48 4.01
CA SER A 426 1.35 -22.16 5.40
C SER A 426 0.20 -21.50 6.14
N GLU A 427 -0.53 -20.59 5.47
CA GLU A 427 -1.73 -19.94 6.01
C GLU A 427 -2.86 -20.93 6.25
N ASP A 428 -3.14 -21.80 5.29
CA ASP A 428 -4.19 -22.82 5.42
C ASP A 428 -3.90 -23.76 6.59
N MET A 429 -2.65 -24.24 6.71
CA MET A 429 -2.24 -25.12 7.81
C MET A 429 -2.34 -24.41 9.16
N ALA A 430 -1.97 -23.14 9.24
CA ALA A 430 -2.08 -22.37 10.47
C ALA A 430 -3.54 -22.15 10.88
N ILE A 431 -4.43 -21.88 9.93
CA ILE A 431 -5.87 -21.78 10.17
C ILE A 431 -6.41 -23.12 10.66
N GLU A 432 -6.02 -24.23 10.04
CA GLU A 432 -6.46 -25.57 10.41
C GLU A 432 -6.04 -25.92 11.85
N VAL A 433 -4.76 -25.72 12.20
CA VAL A 433 -4.23 -25.99 13.54
C VAL A 433 -4.90 -25.11 14.59
N LYS A 434 -5.07 -23.80 14.33
CA LYS A 434 -5.74 -22.88 15.26
C LYS A 434 -7.21 -23.28 15.47
N THR A 435 -7.91 -23.64 14.39
CA THR A 435 -9.29 -24.15 14.46
C THR A 435 -9.39 -25.44 15.28
N MET A 436 -8.49 -26.40 15.07
CA MET A 436 -8.47 -27.64 15.86
C MET A 436 -8.29 -27.37 17.37
N VAL A 437 -7.44 -26.40 17.74
CA VAL A 437 -7.25 -25.98 19.13
C VAL A 437 -8.52 -25.34 19.69
N ASP A 438 -9.16 -24.45 18.93
CA ASP A 438 -10.41 -23.79 19.32
C ASP A 438 -11.55 -24.79 19.51
N GLU A 439 -11.76 -25.70 18.56
CA GLU A 439 -12.78 -26.75 18.64
C GLU A 439 -12.53 -27.73 19.80
N ALA A 440 -11.26 -28.07 20.08
CA ALA A 440 -10.92 -28.93 21.22
C ALA A 440 -11.25 -28.23 22.55
N LYS A 441 -10.92 -26.94 22.67
CA LYS A 441 -11.23 -26.13 23.85
C LYS A 441 -12.75 -25.98 24.05
N GLU A 442 -13.48 -25.73 22.97
CA GLU A 442 -14.94 -25.63 22.99
C GLU A 442 -15.58 -26.95 23.45
N LYS A 443 -15.11 -28.11 22.98
CA LYS A 443 -15.58 -29.43 23.44
C LYS A 443 -15.36 -29.65 24.94
N VAL A 444 -14.20 -29.24 25.47
CA VAL A 444 -13.94 -29.32 26.92
C VAL A 444 -14.89 -28.41 27.68
N GLN A 445 -15.07 -27.16 27.22
CA GLN A 445 -15.99 -26.22 27.84
C GLN A 445 -17.44 -26.70 27.81
N GLN A 446 -17.88 -27.29 26.70
CA GLN A 446 -19.21 -27.87 26.56
C GLN A 446 -19.40 -29.03 27.54
N THR A 447 -18.43 -29.94 27.66
CA THR A 447 -18.48 -31.07 28.60
C THR A 447 -18.57 -30.58 30.05
N ILE A 448 -17.84 -29.51 30.39
CA ILE A 448 -17.94 -28.85 31.69
C ILE A 448 -19.36 -28.34 31.93
N ASN A 449 -19.91 -27.57 30.99
CA ASN A 449 -21.24 -26.99 31.12
C ASN A 449 -22.34 -28.06 31.24
N GLU A 450 -22.26 -29.12 30.44
CA GLU A 450 -23.18 -30.26 30.49
C GLU A 450 -23.13 -30.98 31.84
N THR A 451 -21.95 -31.12 32.43
CA THR A 451 -21.79 -31.72 33.77
C THR A 451 -22.41 -30.84 34.86
N HIS A 452 -22.18 -29.52 34.82
CA HIS A 452 -22.82 -28.57 35.74
C HIS A 452 -24.35 -28.64 35.65
N GLN A 453 -24.89 -28.68 34.43
CA GLN A 453 -26.33 -28.82 34.21
C GLN A 453 -26.87 -30.16 34.73
N ALA A 454 -26.16 -31.27 34.48
CA ALA A 454 -26.57 -32.59 34.94
C ALA A 454 -26.61 -32.68 36.47
N VAL A 455 -25.59 -32.15 37.16
CA VAL A 455 -25.56 -32.11 38.63
C VAL A 455 -26.67 -31.21 39.18
N GLY A 456 -26.88 -30.03 38.59
CA GLY A 456 -27.98 -29.13 38.98
C GLY A 456 -29.37 -29.77 38.86
N ASN A 457 -29.57 -30.69 37.91
CA ASN A 457 -30.83 -31.41 37.73
C ASN A 457 -31.05 -32.59 38.70
N ILE A 458 -29.99 -33.14 39.30
CA ILE A 458 -30.05 -34.33 40.18
C ILE A 458 -30.19 -33.92 41.65
N VAL A 459 -29.62 -32.80 42.04
CA VAL A 459 -29.58 -32.37 43.44
C VAL A 459 -30.99 -32.02 43.94
N GLN A 460 -31.44 -32.72 44.98
CA GLN A 460 -32.74 -32.49 45.62
C GLN A 460 -32.65 -31.88 47.03
N TYR A 461 -31.47 -31.91 47.66
CA TYR A 461 -31.30 -31.61 49.09
C TYR A 461 -30.19 -30.59 49.42
N LEU A 462 -29.35 -30.22 48.46
CA LEU A 462 -28.32 -29.19 48.65
C LEU A 462 -28.82 -27.87 48.09
N ASP A 463 -28.43 -26.76 48.71
CA ASP A 463 -28.73 -25.44 48.17
C ASP A 463 -27.81 -25.08 46.99
N TYR A 464 -28.16 -24.00 46.26
CA TYR A 464 -27.41 -23.55 45.09
C TYR A 464 -25.92 -23.27 45.39
N TRP A 465 -25.58 -22.80 46.60
CA TRP A 465 -24.21 -22.46 46.97
C TRP A 465 -23.38 -23.70 47.28
N GLU A 466 -23.97 -24.70 47.94
CA GLU A 466 -23.33 -25.99 48.19
C GLU A 466 -23.01 -26.72 46.89
N VAL A 467 -23.92 -26.70 45.91
CA VAL A 467 -23.71 -27.29 44.59
C VAL A 467 -22.59 -26.58 43.82
N ASN A 468 -22.59 -25.24 43.79
CA ASN A 468 -21.54 -24.49 43.11
C ASN A 468 -20.16 -24.66 43.78
N ASN A 469 -20.11 -24.78 45.10
CA ASN A 469 -18.86 -25.07 45.81
C ASN A 469 -18.31 -26.45 45.44
N LEU A 470 -19.16 -27.48 45.36
CA LEU A 470 -18.74 -28.82 44.93
C LEU A 470 -18.25 -28.84 43.48
N LEU A 471 -18.84 -28.02 42.60
CA LEU A 471 -18.47 -27.91 41.19
C LEU A 471 -17.38 -26.88 40.92
N SER A 472 -16.88 -26.18 41.93
CA SER A 472 -15.94 -25.07 41.76
C SER A 472 -14.63 -25.50 41.11
N GLU A 473 -14.17 -26.73 41.36
CA GLU A 473 -12.99 -27.34 40.72
C GLU A 473 -13.30 -27.89 39.32
N PHE A 474 -14.57 -28.06 38.96
CA PHE A 474 -14.99 -28.52 37.64
C PHE A 474 -15.09 -27.37 36.64
N ASN A 475 -13.96 -26.70 36.36
CA ASN A 475 -13.91 -25.51 35.51
C ASN A 475 -12.76 -25.60 34.48
N LEU A 476 -12.81 -24.77 33.43
CA LEU A 476 -11.89 -24.89 32.29
C LEU A 476 -10.41 -24.85 32.68
N SER A 477 -10.03 -24.03 33.68
CA SER A 477 -8.63 -23.90 34.10
C SER A 477 -8.02 -25.19 34.67
N GLN A 478 -8.84 -26.12 35.14
CA GLN A 478 -8.39 -27.41 35.68
C GLN A 478 -8.29 -28.50 34.60
N PHE A 479 -9.01 -28.35 33.48
CA PHE A 479 -9.10 -29.37 32.41
C PHE A 479 -8.49 -28.93 31.08
N TRP A 480 -8.07 -27.67 30.97
CA TRP A 480 -7.45 -27.12 29.78
C TRP A 480 -6.06 -26.58 30.07
N ASP A 481 -5.05 -27.13 29.40
CA ASP A 481 -3.67 -26.67 29.50
C ASP A 481 -3.46 -25.42 28.62
N THR A 482 -3.67 -24.26 29.25
CA THR A 482 -3.42 -22.95 28.62
C THR A 482 -1.97 -22.78 28.15
N GLY A 483 -0.99 -23.40 28.83
CA GLY A 483 0.41 -23.33 28.43
C GLY A 483 0.67 -24.09 27.13
N ASN A 484 0.09 -25.29 26.99
CA ASN A 484 0.17 -26.06 25.76
C ASN A 484 -0.60 -25.39 24.60
N GLU A 485 -1.74 -24.74 24.87
CA GLU A 485 -2.44 -23.90 23.88
C GLU A 485 -1.52 -22.78 23.35
N GLU A 486 -0.91 -22.02 24.25
CA GLU A 486 0.03 -20.93 23.89
C GLU A 486 1.23 -21.46 23.11
N GLU A 487 1.79 -22.61 23.50
CA GLU A 487 2.92 -23.23 22.80
C GLU A 487 2.55 -23.66 21.38
N ILE A 488 1.40 -24.31 21.18
CA ILE A 488 0.90 -24.72 19.85
C ILE A 488 0.70 -23.49 18.96
N ARG A 489 0.05 -22.44 19.49
CA ARG A 489 -0.16 -21.20 18.74
C ARG A 489 1.18 -20.54 18.37
N SER A 490 2.11 -20.45 19.32
CA SER A 490 3.44 -19.88 19.07
C SER A 490 4.25 -20.66 18.03
N LYS A 491 4.22 -21.99 18.06
CA LYS A 491 4.88 -22.84 17.05
C LYS A 491 4.23 -22.68 15.67
N THR A 492 2.91 -22.55 15.64
CA THR A 492 2.16 -22.30 14.40
C THR A 492 2.55 -20.96 13.78
N ASP A 493 2.59 -19.89 14.58
CA ASP A 493 3.03 -18.57 14.13
C ASP A 493 4.50 -18.56 13.69
N HIS A 494 5.37 -19.32 14.36
CA HIS A 494 6.76 -19.47 13.95
C HIS A 494 6.89 -20.18 12.60
N TYR A 495 6.14 -21.25 12.37
CA TYR A 495 6.12 -21.95 11.07
C TYR A 495 5.67 -21.02 9.93
N GLN A 496 4.64 -20.21 10.12
CA GLN A 496 4.20 -19.23 9.12
C GLN A 496 5.34 -18.26 8.77
N LYS A 497 6.02 -17.71 9.78
CA LYS A 497 7.16 -16.80 9.58
C LYS A 497 8.31 -17.44 8.80
N GLU A 498 8.63 -18.71 9.08
CA GLU A 498 9.66 -19.44 8.33
C GLU A 498 9.27 -19.66 6.87
N MET A 499 7.98 -19.93 6.58
CA MET A 499 7.47 -20.06 5.21
C MET A 499 7.46 -18.73 4.46
N GLU A 500 7.11 -17.62 5.12
CA GLU A 500 7.26 -16.28 4.55
C GLU A 500 8.72 -15.94 4.27
N HIS A 501 9.65 -16.34 5.15
CA HIS A 501 11.09 -16.16 4.94
C HIS A 501 11.59 -16.97 3.74
N PHE A 502 11.13 -18.22 3.62
CA PHE A 502 11.40 -19.08 2.47
C PHE A 502 10.89 -18.44 1.17
N ALA A 503 9.62 -18.03 1.12
CA ALA A 503 9.01 -17.37 -0.03
C ALA A 503 9.76 -16.08 -0.42
N THR A 504 10.08 -15.24 0.56
CA THR A 504 10.90 -14.03 0.36
C THR A 504 12.28 -14.37 -0.21
N THR A 505 12.87 -15.49 0.21
CA THR A 505 14.17 -15.95 -0.31
C THR A 505 14.07 -16.42 -1.76
N LEU A 506 13.02 -17.14 -2.14
CA LEU A 506 12.77 -17.51 -3.55
C LEU A 506 12.64 -16.26 -4.43
N MET A 507 11.93 -15.23 -3.96
CA MET A 507 11.78 -13.97 -4.68
C MET A 507 13.10 -13.24 -4.87
N LYS A 508 14.00 -13.32 -3.88
CA LYS A 508 15.38 -12.81 -4.04
C LYS A 508 16.17 -13.60 -5.09
N VAL A 509 16.02 -14.93 -5.16
CA VAL A 509 16.69 -15.74 -6.18
C VAL A 509 16.19 -15.37 -7.57
N SER A 510 14.87 -15.19 -7.73
CA SER A 510 14.23 -14.75 -8.98
C SER A 510 14.86 -13.46 -9.51
N GLN A 511 15.08 -12.49 -8.63
CA GLN A 511 15.67 -11.20 -8.99
C GLN A 511 17.15 -11.26 -9.38
N ASN A 512 17.87 -12.30 -8.96
CA ASN A 512 19.30 -12.46 -9.16
C ASN A 512 19.64 -13.58 -10.14
N ILE A 513 18.65 -14.07 -10.89
CA ILE A 513 18.77 -15.35 -11.58
C ILE A 513 19.86 -15.35 -12.66
N GLN A 514 20.16 -14.19 -13.25
CA GLN A 514 21.27 -14.02 -14.19
C GLN A 514 22.64 -14.20 -13.51
N GLU A 515 22.82 -13.65 -12.30
CA GLU A 515 24.05 -13.81 -11.53
C GLU A 515 24.21 -15.25 -11.03
N VAL A 516 23.10 -15.86 -10.58
CA VAL A 516 23.08 -17.27 -10.15
C VAL A 516 23.43 -18.20 -11.32
N ASP A 517 22.89 -17.95 -12.51
CA ASP A 517 23.22 -18.72 -13.72
C ASP A 517 24.68 -18.54 -14.13
N ALA A 518 25.22 -17.33 -14.07
CA ALA A 518 26.62 -17.08 -14.38
C ALA A 518 27.56 -17.80 -13.39
N GLN A 519 27.24 -17.77 -12.09
CA GLN A 519 28.02 -18.48 -11.07
C GLN A 519 27.93 -20.01 -11.24
N GLY A 520 26.75 -20.54 -11.56
CA GLY A 520 26.57 -21.95 -11.87
C GLY A 520 27.37 -22.41 -13.10
N ALA A 521 27.38 -21.60 -14.17
CA ALA A 521 28.18 -21.86 -15.36
C ALA A 521 29.69 -21.82 -15.08
N VAL A 522 30.16 -20.88 -14.26
CA VAL A 522 31.56 -20.81 -13.82
C VAL A 522 31.93 -22.03 -12.98
N GLY A 523 31.05 -22.48 -12.08
CA GLY A 523 31.24 -23.71 -11.30
C GLY A 523 31.37 -24.95 -12.19
N PHE A 524 30.54 -25.06 -13.23
CA PHE A 524 30.59 -26.17 -14.18
C PHE A 524 31.86 -26.14 -15.05
N SER A 525 32.31 -24.95 -15.46
CA SER A 525 33.56 -24.77 -16.23
C SER A 525 34.85 -25.04 -15.43
N LYS A 526 34.78 -25.06 -14.10
CA LYS A 526 35.89 -25.46 -13.22
C LYS A 526 35.90 -26.95 -12.90
N LEU A 527 34.82 -27.67 -13.23
CA LEU A 527 34.67 -29.12 -13.05
C LEU A 527 34.97 -29.92 -14.33
N MET A 528 35.06 -29.23 -15.47
CA MET A 528 35.60 -29.75 -16.74
C MET A 528 37.04 -29.27 -16.91
#